data_AF-A0A075AWR1-F1
#
_entry.id   AF-A0A075AWR1-F1
#
_cell.length_a   1.000
_cell.length_b   1.000
_cell.length_c   1.000
_cell.angle_alpha   90.00
_cell.angle_beta   90.00
_cell.angle_gamma   90.00
#
_symmetry.space_group_name_H-M   'P 1'
#
loop_
_entity.id
_entity.type
_entity.pdbx_description
1 polymer ?
#
loop_
_entity_poly.entity_id
_entity_poly.type
_entity_poly.pdbx_seq_one_letter_code
_entity_poly.pdbx_strand_id
1 'polypeptide(L)'
;MFVIADITFLPIQYPKDKPTSDYIKACLKTFDRYSLISNVHAQGTNVEGEFDEIMKAVKDCFAVIQNMGCENIASFIQLTFAANKDLSIQSRLSKVKE
;
A
#
# COMPACT_ATOMS: atom_id res chain seq x y z
N MET A 1 -11.37 7.40 -10.43
CA MET A 1 -11.17 6.06 -11.03
C MET A 1 -10.87 5.08 -9.91
N PHE A 2 -11.81 4.18 -9.58
CA PHE A 2 -11.62 3.19 -8.51
C PHE A 2 -10.69 2.06 -8.96
N VAL A 3 -9.68 1.72 -8.15
CA VAL A 3 -8.69 0.68 -8.44
C VAL A 3 -8.40 -0.17 -7.20
N ILE A 4 -7.83 -1.36 -7.45
CA ILE A 4 -7.15 -2.15 -6.42
C ILE A 4 -5.65 -2.05 -6.71
N ALA A 5 -4.87 -1.64 -5.73
CA ALA A 5 -3.43 -1.56 -5.77
C ALA A 5 -2.82 -2.64 -4.85
N ASP A 6 -1.87 -3.42 -5.33
CA ASP A 6 -0.96 -4.16 -4.46
C ASP A 6 0.35 -3.38 -4.35
N ILE A 7 0.69 -2.95 -3.14
CA ILE A 7 1.78 -2.01 -2.87
C ILE A 7 2.81 -2.66 -1.96
N THR A 8 4.06 -2.64 -2.42
CA THR A 8 5.23 -3.05 -1.65
C THR A 8 6.19 -1.88 -1.55
N PHE A 9 6.58 -1.50 -0.33
CA PHE A 9 7.68 -0.58 -0.07
C PHE A 9 8.91 -1.37 0.37
N LEU A 10 10.03 -1.11 -0.29
CA LEU A 10 11.33 -1.71 0.01
C LEU A 10 12.31 -0.59 0.38
N PRO A 11 12.44 -0.29 1.69
CA PRO A 11 13.52 0.56 2.20
C PRO A 11 14.89 -0.02 1.82
N ILE A 12 15.76 0.80 1.23
CA ILE A 12 17.13 0.44 0.83
C ILE A 12 18.11 1.21 1.72
N GLN A 13 19.17 0.54 2.18
CA GLN A 13 20.22 1.16 3.01
C GLN A 13 19.66 1.90 4.24
N TYR A 14 18.67 1.32 4.91
CA TYR A 14 18.02 1.90 6.09
C TYR A 14 18.83 1.65 7.38
N PRO A 15 18.63 2.48 8.44
CA PRO A 15 19.26 2.28 9.75
C PRO A 15 19.02 0.87 10.31
N LYS A 16 20.09 0.17 10.69
CA LYS A 16 20.04 -1.24 11.14
C LYS A 16 19.32 -1.46 12.47
N ASP A 17 19.14 -0.41 13.25
CA ASP A 17 18.41 -0.39 14.51
C ASP A 17 16.89 -0.33 14.31
N LYS A 18 16.40 -0.10 13.07
CA LYS A 18 14.97 -0.09 12.75
C LYS A 18 14.61 -1.27 11.84
N PRO A 19 13.75 -2.21 12.27
CA PRO A 19 13.30 -3.29 11.41
C PRO A 19 12.43 -2.74 10.26
N THR A 20 12.47 -3.40 9.10
CA THR A 20 11.68 -3.01 7.91
C THR A 20 10.19 -2.89 8.22
N SER A 21 9.68 -3.71 9.14
CA SER A 21 8.27 -3.73 9.53
C SER A 21 7.78 -2.41 10.13
N ASP A 22 8.65 -1.60 10.74
CA ASP A 22 8.24 -0.32 11.32
C ASP A 22 7.94 0.73 10.25
N TYR A 23 8.68 0.71 9.13
CA TYR A 23 8.38 1.53 7.95
C TYR A 23 7.03 1.14 7.34
N ILE A 24 6.75 -0.15 7.23
CA ILE A 24 5.47 -0.65 6.72
C ILE A 24 4.32 -0.24 7.65
N LYS A 25 4.45 -0.40 8.97
CA LYS A 25 3.46 0.08 9.94
C LYS A 25 3.20 1.58 9.83
N ALA A 26 4.22 2.39 9.55
CA ALA A 26 4.06 3.82 9.34
C ALA A 26 3.27 4.13 8.06
N CYS A 27 3.47 3.34 6.99
CA CYS A 27 2.68 3.43 5.76
C CYS A 27 1.22 3.02 5.96
N LEU A 28 0.96 1.97 6.75
CA LEU A 28 -0.42 1.55 7.08
C LEU A 28 -1.18 2.65 7.82
N LYS A 29 -0.55 3.30 8.80
CA LYS A 29 -1.12 4.48 9.46
C LYS A 29 -1.41 5.62 8.49
N THR A 30 -0.62 5.76 7.42
CA THR A 30 -0.91 6.72 6.36
C THR A 30 -2.17 6.32 5.60
N PHE A 31 -2.31 5.06 5.17
CA PHE A 31 -3.54 4.59 4.52
C PHE A 31 -4.79 4.79 5.39
N ASP A 32 -4.69 4.55 6.70
CA ASP A 32 -5.77 4.80 7.65
C ASP A 32 -6.21 6.27 7.66
N ARG A 33 -5.26 7.23 7.60
CA ARG A 33 -5.58 8.68 7.53
C ARG A 33 -6.32 9.06 6.25
N TYR A 34 -6.08 8.34 5.17
CA TYR A 34 -6.80 8.51 3.91
C TYR A 34 -8.14 7.76 3.89
N SER A 35 -8.51 7.07 4.97
CA SER A 35 -9.71 6.20 5.02
C SER A 35 -9.71 5.12 3.93
N LEU A 36 -8.53 4.69 3.49
CA LEU A 36 -8.38 3.64 2.48
C LEU A 36 -8.51 2.26 3.13
N ILE A 37 -9.24 1.36 2.47
CA ILE A 37 -9.34 -0.03 2.90
C ILE A 37 -8.03 -0.72 2.51
N SER A 38 -7.27 -1.17 3.51
CA SER A 38 -5.99 -1.83 3.30
C SER A 38 -5.95 -3.22 3.96
N ASN A 39 -5.34 -4.19 3.27
CA ASN A 39 -5.18 -5.56 3.72
C ASN A 39 -3.72 -5.99 3.54
N VAL A 40 -3.02 -6.19 4.66
CA VAL A 40 -1.62 -6.62 4.66
C VAL A 40 -1.50 -8.11 4.39
N HIS A 41 -0.53 -8.51 3.57
CA HIS A 41 -0.07 -9.88 3.44
C HIS A 41 1.47 -9.93 3.49
N ALA A 42 2.04 -11.13 3.42
CA ALA A 42 3.48 -11.35 3.61
C ALA A 42 4.39 -10.71 2.55
N GLN A 43 3.85 -10.19 1.44
CA GLN A 43 4.61 -9.66 0.30
C GLN A 43 4.23 -8.23 -0.10
N GLY A 44 3.24 -7.64 0.56
CA GLY A 44 2.64 -6.38 0.13
C GLY A 44 1.42 -6.00 0.94
N THR A 45 0.77 -4.94 0.49
CA THR A 45 -0.50 -4.47 1.05
C THR A 45 -1.45 -4.20 -0.10
N ASN A 46 -2.58 -4.89 -0.10
CA ASN A 46 -3.65 -4.60 -1.03
C ASN A 46 -4.43 -3.39 -0.51
N VAL A 47 -4.66 -2.40 -1.36
CA VAL A 47 -5.39 -1.17 -1.06
C VAL A 47 -6.45 -0.96 -2.13
N GLU A 48 -7.69 -0.69 -1.73
CA GLU A 48 -8.79 -0.39 -2.65
C GLU A 48 -9.34 1.01 -2.39
N GLY A 49 -9.65 1.75 -3.47
CA GLY A 49 -10.03 3.16 -3.38
C GLY A 49 -9.87 3.90 -4.70
N GLU A 50 -10.05 5.22 -4.65
CA GLU A 50 -9.82 6.10 -5.79
C GLU A 50 -8.32 6.18 -6.11
N PHE A 51 -7.97 6.05 -7.40
CA PHE A 51 -6.59 6.05 -7.88
C PHE A 51 -5.79 7.24 -7.35
N ASP A 52 -6.34 8.45 -7.43
CA ASP A 52 -5.65 9.66 -7.00
C ASP A 52 -5.41 9.68 -5.48
N GLU A 53 -6.36 9.17 -4.69
CA GLU A 53 -6.22 9.07 -3.24
C GLU A 53 -5.16 8.03 -2.85
N ILE A 54 -5.15 6.86 -3.50
CA ILE A 54 -4.13 5.82 -3.29
C ILE A 54 -2.75 6.37 -3.65
N MET A 55 -2.59 6.99 -4.83
CA MET A 55 -1.28 7.50 -5.25
C MET A 55 -0.81 8.66 -4.36
N LYS A 56 -1.72 9.49 -3.85
CA LYS A 56 -1.40 10.53 -2.88
C LYS A 56 -0.94 9.92 -1.55
N ALA A 57 -1.62 8.88 -1.07
CA ALA A 57 -1.20 8.15 0.14
C ALA A 57 0.16 7.46 -0.04
N VAL A 58 0.43 6.87 -1.22
CA VAL A 58 1.73 6.31 -1.58
C VAL A 58 2.83 7.37 -1.53
N LYS A 59 2.58 8.55 -2.09
CA LYS A 59 3.51 9.69 -2.02
C LYS A 59 3.83 10.08 -0.56
N ASP A 60 2.80 10.15 0.28
CA ASP A 60 2.98 10.45 1.70
C ASP A 60 3.74 9.35 2.44
N CYS A 61 3.57 8.08 2.06
CA CYS A 61 4.37 6.97 2.57
C CYS A 61 5.86 7.15 2.27
N PHE A 62 6.24 7.58 1.06
CA PHE A 62 7.63 7.91 0.74
C PHE A 62 8.18 9.00 1.67
N ALA A 63 7.42 10.08 1.87
CA ALA A 63 7.83 11.17 2.76
C ALA A 63 7.98 10.70 4.23
N VAL A 64 7.05 9.87 4.70
CA VAL A 64 7.10 9.28 6.06
C VAL A 64 8.33 8.40 6.22
N ILE A 65 8.61 7.51 5.27
CA ILE A 65 9.79 6.63 5.31
C ILE A 65 11.08 7.46 5.25
N GLN A 66 11.13 8.49 4.42
CA GLN A 66 12.27 9.41 4.35
C GLN A 66 12.53 10.10 5.68
N ASN A 67 11.47 10.63 6.32
CA ASN A 67 11.55 11.25 7.64
C ASN A 67 11.98 10.26 8.75
N MET A 68 11.81 8.96 8.53
CA MET A 68 12.30 7.91 9.42
C MET A 68 13.78 7.58 9.23
N GLY A 69 14.46 8.21 8.25
CA GLY A 69 15.90 8.09 8.01
C GLY A 69 16.28 7.14 6.87
N CYS A 70 15.35 6.77 5.99
CA CYS A 70 15.64 5.95 4.81
C CYS A 70 15.57 6.80 3.53
N GLU A 71 16.72 7.09 2.94
CA GLU A 71 16.84 7.98 1.77
C GLU A 71 16.42 7.33 0.46
N ASN A 72 16.67 6.02 0.30
CA ASN A 72 16.40 5.28 -0.92
C ASN A 72 15.29 4.26 -0.70
N ILE A 73 14.21 4.36 -1.47
CA ILE A 73 13.03 3.50 -1.32
C ILE A 73 12.65 3.00 -2.71
N ALA A 74 12.66 1.68 -2.91
CA ALA A 74 12.03 1.08 -4.08
C ALA A 74 10.57 0.76 -3.74
N SER A 75 9.67 0.94 -4.71
CA SER A 75 8.28 0.52 -4.57
C SER A 75 7.84 -0.30 -5.77
N PHE A 76 7.05 -1.33 -5.51
CA PHE A 76 6.35 -2.08 -6.54
C PHE A 76 4.86 -1.85 -6.35
N ILE A 77 4.18 -1.41 -7.40
CA ILE A 77 2.75 -1.09 -7.36
C ILE A 77 2.10 -1.79 -8.55
N GLN A 78 1.28 -2.79 -8.26
CA GLN A 78 0.46 -3.44 -9.27
C GLN A 78 -0.97 -2.88 -9.19
N LEU A 79 -1.46 -2.30 -10.28
CA LEU A 79 -2.79 -1.69 -10.33
C LEU A 79 -3.75 -2.55 -11.15
N THR A 80 -4.95 -2.74 -10.60
CA THR A 80 -6.06 -3.38 -11.29
C THR A 80 -7.23 -2.42 -11.40
N PHE A 81 -7.66 -2.15 -12.63
CA PHE A 81 -8.85 -1.39 -12.95
C PHE A 81 -9.86 -2.26 -13.73
N ALA A 82 -11.15 -2.03 -13.52
CA ALA A 82 -12.23 -2.65 -14.26
C ALA A 82 -13.41 -1.67 -14.32
N ALA A 83 -13.79 -1.24 -15.53
CA ALA A 83 -14.80 -0.21 -15.71
C ALA A 83 -16.23 -0.64 -15.30
N ASN A 84 -16.56 -1.93 -15.44
CA ASN A 84 -17.95 -2.41 -15.36
C ASN A 84 -18.16 -3.51 -14.29
N LYS A 85 -17.30 -3.58 -13.27
CA LYS A 85 -17.41 -4.59 -12.20
C LYS A 85 -17.19 -3.94 -10.84
N ASP A 86 -17.92 -4.41 -9.84
CA ASP A 86 -17.62 -4.12 -8.44
C ASP A 86 -16.21 -4.64 -8.13
N LEU A 87 -15.28 -3.70 -8.02
CA LEU A 87 -13.91 -3.94 -7.64
C LEU A 87 -13.82 -3.95 -6.12
N SER A 88 -13.94 -5.13 -5.53
CA SER A 88 -13.62 -5.34 -4.11
C SER A 88 -12.73 -6.56 -3.95
N ILE A 89 -11.70 -6.43 -3.12
CA ILE A 89 -10.80 -7.51 -2.72
C ILE A 89 -11.61 -8.64 -2.05
N GLN A 90 -12.53 -8.31 -1.14
CA GLN A 90 -13.36 -9.30 -0.44
C GLN A 90 -14.23 -10.10 -1.40
N SER A 91 -14.87 -9.43 -2.36
CA SER A 91 -15.69 -10.08 -3.40
C SER A 91 -14.88 -11.02 -4.30
N ARG A 92 -13.60 -10.71 -4.55
CA ARG A 92 -12.71 -11.62 -5.29
C ARG A 92 -12.27 -12.81 -4.46
N LEU A 93 -11.95 -12.59 -3.19
CA LEU A 93 -11.52 -13.66 -2.28
C LEU A 93 -12.65 -14.67 -2.01
N SER A 94 -13.89 -14.22 -1.87
CA SER A 94 -15.03 -15.11 -1.63
C SER A 94 -15.22 -16.11 -2.77
N LYS A 95 -15.14 -15.66 -4.03
CA LYS A 95 -15.30 -16.50 -5.23
C LYS A 95 -14.23 -17.58 -5.41
N VAL A 96 -13.06 -17.41 -4.82
CA VAL A 96 -11.96 -18.39 -4.89
C VAL A 96 -12.05 -19.41 -3.74
N LYS A 97 -12.69 -19.04 -2.63
CA LYS A 97 -12.82 -19.88 -1.43
C LYS A 97 -14.10 -20.73 -1.39
N GLU A 98 -14.99 -20.55 -2.36
CA GLU A 98 -16.10 -21.47 -2.67
C GLU A 98 -15.56 -22.78 -3.27
#